data_AF-A0A2U1N9A1-F1
#
_entry.id   AF-A0A2U1N9A1-F1
#
_cell.length_a   1.000
_cell.length_b   1.000
_cell.length_c   1.000
_cell.angle_alpha   90.00
_cell.angle_beta   90.00
_cell.angle_gamma   90.00
#
_symmetry.space_group_name_H-M   'P 1'
#
loop_
_entity.id
_entity.type
_entity.pdbx_description
1 polymer ?
#
loop_
_entity_poly.entity_id
_entity_poly.type
_entity_poly.pdbx_seq_one_letter_code
_entity_poly.pdbx_strand_id
1 'polypeptide(L)'
;MAYNQETSCNIQNLRVMRWFETLEKWASGACAGHSAVFLRDPEGKLWLGESGHEDEKGNNLIVMLPWEVWWNYELTKDNNNPHIALLPLHPDLRAKFNETAAWEYARSMIGLPYSYKHC
;
A
#
# COMPACT_ATOMS: atom_id res chain seq x y z
N MET A 1 -21.39 -11.17 6.33
CA MET A 1 -21.22 -11.93 5.08
C MET A 1 -20.17 -11.19 4.27
N ALA A 2 -18.93 -11.62 4.03
CA ALA A 2 -18.21 -12.85 4.29
C ALA A 2 -16.76 -12.47 4.67
N TYR A 3 -16.23 -12.98 5.78
CA TYR A 3 -14.82 -12.79 6.17
C TYR A 3 -14.15 -14.17 6.20
N ASN A 4 -13.99 -14.75 5.00
CA ASN A 4 -13.12 -15.90 4.76
C ASN A 4 -12.14 -15.47 3.67
N GLN A 5 -11.05 -14.81 4.09
CA GLN A 5 -9.84 -14.63 3.28
C GLN A 5 -8.72 -15.38 4.00
N GLU A 6 -8.90 -16.70 4.10
CA GLU A 6 -7.85 -17.61 4.52
C GLU A 6 -6.68 -17.47 3.54
N THR A 7 -5.48 -17.34 4.11
CA THR A 7 -4.14 -17.53 3.52
C THR A 7 -3.50 -16.35 2.74
N SER A 8 -2.47 -15.75 3.37
CA SER A 8 -1.36 -14.94 2.80
C SER A 8 -1.64 -14.09 1.55
N CYS A 9 -2.34 -12.98 1.69
CA CYS A 9 -2.57 -12.07 0.57
C CYS A 9 -1.57 -10.90 0.60
N ASN A 10 -0.54 -10.95 -0.23
CA ASN A 10 0.17 -9.76 -0.69
C ASN A 10 -0.73 -9.09 -1.71
N ILE A 11 -1.46 -8.09 -1.25
CA ILE A 11 -2.36 -7.31 -2.06
C ILE A 11 -1.54 -6.18 -2.71
N GLN A 12 -1.74 -5.91 -4.00
CA GLN A 12 -1.43 -4.59 -4.55
C GLN A 12 -2.68 -3.73 -4.44
N ASN A 13 -2.57 -2.59 -3.76
CA ASN A 13 -3.55 -1.53 -3.84
C ASN A 13 -3.36 -0.80 -5.17
N LEU A 14 -4.42 -0.45 -5.87
CA LEU A 14 -4.41 0.49 -6.98
C LEU A 14 -5.37 1.61 -6.60
N ARG A 15 -4.84 2.76 -6.12
CA ARG A 15 -5.63 3.95 -5.76
C ARG A 15 -5.70 4.90 -6.95
N VAL A 16 -6.81 5.61 -7.00
CA VAL A 16 -7.06 6.74 -7.89
C VAL A 16 -7.27 7.94 -6.98
N MET A 17 -6.35 8.89 -6.87
CA MET A 17 -6.56 10.34 -6.76
C MET A 17 -5.37 11.13 -6.14
N ARG A 18 -4.83 12.04 -6.95
CA ARG A 18 -4.31 13.41 -6.70
C ARG A 18 -3.95 13.95 -8.11
N TRP A 19 -3.70 15.25 -8.29
CA TRP A 19 -3.34 15.79 -9.63
C TRP A 19 -2.14 15.05 -10.26
N PHE A 20 -1.13 14.71 -9.45
CA PHE A 20 0.01 13.91 -9.90
C PHE A 20 -0.38 12.49 -10.31
N GLU A 21 -1.19 11.80 -9.52
CA GLU A 21 -1.65 10.44 -9.86
C GLU A 21 -2.55 10.41 -11.11
N THR A 22 -3.30 11.48 -11.36
CA THR A 22 -4.06 11.66 -12.61
C THR A 22 -3.14 11.85 -13.80
N LEU A 23 -2.04 12.59 -13.64
CA LEU A 23 -0.98 12.69 -14.65
C LEU A 23 -0.27 11.35 -14.87
N GLU A 24 0.03 10.61 -13.80
CA GLU A 24 0.67 9.29 -13.90
C GLU A 24 -0.19 8.30 -14.68
N LYS A 25 -1.50 8.26 -14.42
CA LYS A 25 -2.45 7.47 -15.23
C LYS A 25 -2.45 7.88 -16.69
N TRP A 26 -2.48 9.19 -16.96
CA TRP A 26 -2.45 9.68 -18.33
C TRP A 26 -1.16 9.29 -19.05
N ALA A 27 -0.01 9.46 -18.40
CA ALA A 27 1.30 9.15 -18.97
C ALA A 27 1.53 7.63 -19.15
N SER A 28 1.00 6.80 -18.24
CA SER A 28 1.14 5.34 -18.27
C SER A 28 0.03 4.62 -19.05
N GLY A 29 -1.08 5.30 -19.36
CA GLY A 29 -2.30 4.67 -19.87
C GLY A 29 -3.00 3.77 -18.84
N ALA A 30 -2.63 3.84 -17.57
CA ALA A 30 -3.18 3.00 -16.51
C ALA A 30 -4.45 3.61 -15.88
N CYS A 31 -5.30 2.76 -15.31
CA CYS A 31 -6.47 3.20 -14.55
C CYS A 31 -6.17 3.54 -13.09
N ALA A 32 -4.94 3.31 -12.61
CA ALA A 32 -4.52 3.61 -11.24
C ALA A 32 -3.24 4.44 -11.21
N GLY A 33 -3.11 5.24 -10.16
CA GLY A 33 -2.00 6.17 -9.99
C GLY A 33 -1.35 6.12 -8.60
N HIS A 34 -1.69 5.14 -7.77
CA HIS A 34 -0.94 4.85 -6.55
C HIS A 34 -0.98 3.37 -6.25
N SER A 35 0.12 2.84 -5.75
CA SER A 35 0.22 1.44 -5.34
C SER A 35 0.76 1.28 -3.94
N ALA A 36 0.17 0.34 -3.20
CA ALA A 36 0.61 -0.05 -1.87
C ALA A 36 0.75 -1.56 -1.79
N VAL A 37 1.61 -2.02 -0.90
CA VAL A 37 1.82 -3.44 -0.60
C VAL A 37 1.16 -3.81 0.71
N PHE A 38 0.71 -5.04 0.84
CA PHE A 38 0.18 -5.55 2.10
C PHE A 38 1.03 -6.70 2.60
N LEU A 39 1.34 -6.70 3.90
CA LEU A 39 2.10 -7.75 4.56
C LEU A 39 1.36 -8.20 5.82
N ARG A 40 1.41 -9.49 6.14
CA ARG A 40 0.94 -9.99 7.45
C ARG A 40 2.11 -10.12 8.40
N ASP A 41 1.97 -9.60 9.61
CA ASP A 41 2.97 -9.81 10.66
C ASP A 41 3.00 -11.27 11.15
N PRO A 42 3.99 -11.68 11.95
CA PRO A 42 4.05 -13.04 12.52
C PRO A 42 2.80 -13.42 13.34
N GLU A 43 2.08 -12.43 13.88
CA GLU A 43 0.82 -12.60 14.61
C GLU A 43 -0.41 -12.70 13.68
N GLY A 44 -0.21 -12.56 12.37
CA GLY A 44 -1.24 -12.67 11.33
C GLY A 44 -2.05 -11.40 11.08
N LYS A 45 -1.75 -10.27 11.72
CA LYS A 45 -2.41 -8.99 11.44
C LYS A 45 -1.93 -8.41 10.12
N LEU A 46 -2.85 -7.74 9.42
CA LEU A 46 -2.59 -7.14 8.12
C LEU A 46 -2.05 -5.72 8.28
N TRP A 47 -0.98 -5.43 7.55
CA TRP A 47 -0.33 -4.15 7.48
C TRP A 47 -0.26 -3.69 6.03
N LEU A 48 -0.42 -2.38 5.82
CA LEU A 48 -0.26 -1.74 4.52
C LEU A 48 1.02 -0.90 4.53
N GLY A 49 1.86 -1.15 3.54
CA GLY A 49 3.05 -0.38 3.22
C GLY A 49 2.79 0.52 2.02
N GLU A 50 2.94 1.82 2.20
CA GLU A 50 2.83 2.78 1.12
C GLU A 50 3.89 3.87 1.22
N SER A 51 4.14 4.51 0.09
CA SER A 51 5.04 5.64 -0.03
C SER A 51 4.23 6.89 -0.39
N GLY A 52 4.47 8.02 0.26
CA GLY A 52 3.66 9.23 0.02
C GLY A 52 2.73 9.59 1.18
N HIS A 53 2.90 8.97 2.34
CA HIS A 53 2.15 9.31 3.54
C HIS A 53 2.72 10.59 4.16
N GLU A 54 1.89 11.62 4.29
CA GLU A 54 2.29 12.92 4.82
C GLU A 54 2.36 12.90 6.36
N ASP A 55 3.52 13.25 6.93
CA ASP A 55 3.68 13.43 8.38
C ASP A 55 3.13 14.78 8.86
N GLU A 56 3.11 15.01 10.18
CA GLU A 56 2.66 16.28 10.79
C GLU A 56 3.45 17.52 10.32
N LYS A 57 4.63 17.32 9.72
CA LYS A 57 5.52 18.37 9.21
C LYS A 57 5.39 18.56 7.70
N GLY A 58 4.48 17.84 7.03
CA GLY A 58 4.27 17.89 5.59
C GLY A 58 5.28 17.08 4.77
N ASN A 59 6.07 16.20 5.40
CA ASN A 59 6.98 15.31 4.68
C ASN A 59 6.24 14.05 4.23
N ASN A 60 6.40 13.71 2.96
CA ASN A 60 5.92 12.44 2.43
C ASN A 60 6.94 11.34 2.74
N LEU A 61 6.55 10.33 3.50
CA LEU A 61 7.41 9.24 3.96
C LEU A 61 6.88 7.88 3.49
N ILE A 62 7.75 6.87 3.56
CA ILE A 62 7.36 5.46 3.48
C ILE A 62 6.89 5.02 4.87
N VAL A 63 5.70 4.43 4.95
CA VAL A 63 5.09 3.99 6.21
C VAL A 63 4.60 2.55 6.11
N MET A 64 4.50 1.90 7.26
CA MET A 64 3.78 0.64 7.46
C MET A 64 2.67 0.90 8.49
N LEU A 65 1.42 0.84 8.07
CA LEU A 65 0.25 1.12 8.91
C LEU A 65 -0.58 -0.15 9.14
N PRO A 66 -1.14 -0.36 10.34
CA PRO A 66 -2.14 -1.40 10.53
C PRO A 66 -3.33 -1.17 9.59
N TRP A 67 -3.84 -2.24 9.00
CA TRP A 67 -4.98 -2.19 8.07
C TRP A 67 -6.13 -1.34 8.61
N GLU A 68 -6.53 -1.56 9.87
CA GLU A 68 -7.66 -0.85 10.48
C GLU A 68 -7.44 0.67 10.54
N VAL A 69 -6.19 1.10 10.78
CA VAL A 69 -5.83 2.53 10.84
C VAL A 69 -5.92 3.15 9.45
N TRP A 70 -5.30 2.49 8.47
CA TRP A 70 -5.30 2.95 7.09
C TRP A 70 -6.73 2.96 6.52
N TRP A 71 -7.46 1.86 6.65
CA TRP A 71 -8.82 1.73 6.15
C TRP A 71 -9.80 2.73 6.78
N ASN A 72 -9.69 2.98 8.09
CA ASN A 72 -10.51 4.01 8.73
C ASN A 72 -10.19 5.42 8.21
N TYR A 73 -8.92 5.71 7.88
CA TYR A 73 -8.55 6.97 7.24
C TYR A 73 -9.19 7.10 5.85
N GLU A 74 -9.09 6.07 5.01
CA GLU A 74 -9.71 6.04 3.67
C GLU A 74 -11.22 6.32 3.73
N LEU A 75 -11.92 5.71 4.68
CA LEU A 75 -13.37 5.86 4.80
C LEU A 75 -13.82 7.19 5.38
N THR A 76 -13.02 7.82 6.25
CA THR A 76 -13.49 8.94 7.08
C THR A 76 -12.78 10.27 6.82
N LYS A 77 -11.58 10.24 6.24
CA LYS A 77 -10.72 11.42 6.05
C LYS A 77 -10.39 11.68 4.59
N ASP A 78 -10.32 10.64 3.77
CA ASP A 78 -10.03 10.82 2.36
C ASP A 78 -11.26 11.29 1.58
N ASN A 79 -11.22 12.53 1.08
CA ASN A 79 -12.32 13.12 0.31
C ASN A 79 -12.24 12.82 -1.19
N ASN A 80 -11.25 12.04 -1.61
CA ASN A 80 -10.96 11.76 -3.00
C ASN A 80 -11.85 10.69 -3.64
N ASN A 81 -12.67 9.99 -2.86
CA ASN A 81 -13.47 8.85 -3.30
C ASN A 81 -12.61 7.78 -4.01
N PRO A 82 -11.62 7.20 -3.31
CA PRO A 82 -10.70 6.24 -3.91
C PRO A 82 -11.43 4.96 -4.31
N HIS A 83 -11.17 4.50 -5.55
CA HIS A 83 -11.54 3.15 -5.96
C HIS A 83 -10.37 2.22 -5.66
N ILE A 84 -10.61 1.17 -4.87
CA ILE A 84 -9.57 0.27 -4.37
C ILE A 84 -9.79 -1.13 -4.95
N ALA A 85 -8.76 -1.64 -5.60
CA ALA A 85 -8.69 -3.04 -6.02
C ALA A 85 -7.65 -3.76 -5.17
N LEU A 86 -7.98 -4.98 -4.73
CA LEU A 86 -7.06 -5.84 -3.99
C LEU A 86 -6.61 -6.99 -4.89
N LEU A 87 -5.32 -7.01 -5.24
CA LEU A 87 -4.75 -8.02 -6.15
C LEU A 87 -3.88 -9.03 -5.40
N PRO A 88 -4.35 -10.28 -5.17
CA PRO A 88 -3.53 -11.33 -4.54
C PRO A 88 -2.36 -11.74 -5.43
N LEU A 89 -1.26 -12.21 -4.83
CA LEU A 89 -0.25 -12.96 -5.56
C LEU A 89 -0.82 -14.25 -6.15
N HIS A 90 -0.29 -14.62 -7.32
CA HIS A 90 -0.53 -15.93 -7.91
C HIS A 90 -0.15 -17.05 -6.91
N PRO A 91 -0.93 -18.14 -6.81
CA PRO A 91 -0.69 -19.21 -5.84
C PRO A 91 0.75 -19.75 -5.81
N ASP A 92 1.36 -19.93 -7.00
CA ASP A 92 2.73 -20.44 -7.10
C ASP A 92 3.80 -19.48 -6.55
N LEU A 93 3.57 -18.17 -6.69
CA LEU A 93 4.45 -17.15 -6.12
C LEU A 93 4.24 -17.04 -4.62
N ARG A 94 2.98 -17.14 -4.18
CA ARG A 94 2.60 -17.13 -2.78
C ARG A 94 3.25 -18.27 -2.00
N ALA A 95 3.31 -19.47 -2.58
CA ALA A 95 3.95 -20.63 -1.97
C ALA A 95 5.47 -20.46 -1.78
N LYS A 96 6.10 -19.56 -2.55
CA LYS A 96 7.54 -19.27 -2.50
C LYS A 96 7.85 -17.94 -1.81
N PHE A 97 6.82 -17.23 -1.35
CA PHE A 97 6.98 -15.90 -0.79
C PHE A 97 7.66 -15.98 0.58
N ASN A 98 8.75 -15.23 0.74
CA ASN A 98 9.50 -15.17 1.99
C ASN A 98 9.01 -13.97 2.82
N GLU A 99 8.06 -14.24 3.73
CA GLU A 99 7.46 -13.23 4.60
C GLU A 99 8.49 -12.55 5.51
N THR A 100 9.48 -13.30 6.03
CA THR A 100 10.53 -12.75 6.89
C THR A 100 11.39 -11.74 6.16
N ALA A 101 11.88 -12.10 4.97
CA ALA A 101 12.70 -11.20 4.15
C ALA A 101 11.89 -9.96 3.71
N ALA A 102 10.61 -10.14 3.38
CA ALA A 102 9.73 -9.01 3.05
C ALA A 102 9.56 -8.03 4.22
N TRP A 103 9.43 -8.52 5.45
CA TRP A 103 9.36 -7.70 6.65
C TRP A 103 10.68 -7.01 7.01
N GLU A 104 11.80 -7.69 6.82
CA GLU A 104 13.12 -7.07 6.97
C GLU A 104 13.29 -5.91 5.99
N TYR A 105 12.93 -6.13 4.73
CA TYR A 105 12.95 -5.08 3.72
C TYR A 105 12.00 -3.94 4.06
N ALA A 106 10.73 -4.23 4.35
CA ALA A 106 9.73 -3.21 4.68
C ALA A 106 10.18 -2.34 5.86
N ARG A 107 10.69 -2.94 6.94
CA ARG A 107 11.24 -2.20 8.10
C ARG A 107 12.43 -1.32 7.75
N SER A 108 13.29 -1.77 6.83
CA SER A 108 14.43 -0.96 6.38
C SER A 108 14.03 0.31 5.62
N MET A 109 12.81 0.34 5.08
CA MET A 109 12.30 1.46 4.27
C MET A 109 11.47 2.47 5.07
N ILE A 110 10.96 2.11 6.26
CA ILE A 110 10.09 2.98 7.06
C ILE A 110 10.82 4.30 7.39
N GLY A 111 10.14 5.42 7.16
CA GLY A 111 10.64 6.76 7.44
C GLY A 111 11.59 7.33 6.39
N LEU A 112 11.93 6.56 5.34
CA LEU A 112 12.62 7.13 4.18
C LEU A 112 11.69 8.10 3.43
N PRO A 113 12.23 9.19 2.86
CA PRO A 113 11.43 10.17 2.14
C PRO A 113 10.89 9.58 0.83
N TYR A 114 9.65 9.95 0.50
CA TYR A 114 9.07 9.78 -0.82
C TYR A 114 9.88 10.59 -1.82
N SER A 115 10.58 9.91 -2.73
CA SER A 115 11.60 10.52 -3.56
C SER A 115 11.01 11.33 -4.71
N TYR A 116 11.13 12.66 -4.64
CA TYR A 116 11.15 13.56 -5.81
C TYR A 116 12.53 14.22 -6.01
N LYS A 117 13.55 13.84 -5.22
CA LYS A 117 14.86 14.50 -5.19
C LYS A 117 15.99 13.61 -5.69
N HIS A 118 15.91 13.14 -6.94
CA HIS A 118 17.05 12.68 -7.77
C HIS A 118 16.65 12.65 -9.27
N CYS A 119 16.12 13.76 -9.78
CA CYS A 119 16.06 14.04 -11.22
C CYS A 119 16.93 15.26 -11.51
#